data_AF-A0A8T0WVL0-F1
#
_entry.id   AF-A0A8T0WVL0-F1
#
_cell.length_a   1.000
_cell.length_b   1.000
_cell.length_c   1.000
_cell.angle_alpha   90.00
_cell.angle_beta   90.00
_cell.angle_gamma   90.00
#
_symmetry.space_group_name_H-M   'P 1'
#
loop_
_entity.id
_entity.type
_entity.pdbx_description
1 polymer ?
#
loop_
_entity_poly.entity_id
_entity_poly.type
_entity_poly.pdbx_seq_one_letter_code
_entity_poly.pdbx_strand_id
1 'polypeptide(L)'
;MTGLKKMALLDAQRSPPAWLRRLLETTNFFEPCPDHRDAWRSTRSAGCCNFFCTNCAGRALCSRCLGDHAGHEIIQIRKSSSHCLVRVEDLEHLLNVSQVQTYVVNGKPAVFLDKRTISCKAKPGMTKCEECGRGLHDAGYLFCSLGCKATGIEDRLDFNVSFAVNPRSESESTSDNEDSSQS
;
A
#
# COMPACT_ATOMS: atom_id res chain seq x y z
N MET A 1 25.80 -16.20 18.45
CA MET A 1 26.25 -15.39 17.30
C MET A 1 25.40 -15.76 16.10
N THR A 2 24.38 -14.96 15.78
CA THR A 2 23.54 -15.14 14.59
C THR A 2 24.41 -14.95 13.35
N GLY A 3 24.62 -16.01 12.57
CA GLY A 3 25.53 -15.99 11.42
C GLY A 3 25.11 -14.96 10.37
N LEU A 4 26.08 -14.34 9.70
CA LEU A 4 25.91 -13.32 8.64
C LEU A 4 24.78 -13.65 7.65
N LYS A 5 24.65 -14.93 7.26
CA LYS A 5 23.62 -15.41 6.34
C LYS A 5 22.19 -15.22 6.87
N LYS A 6 21.99 -15.37 8.19
CA LYS A 6 20.69 -15.18 8.84
C LYS A 6 20.32 -13.70 8.94
N MET A 7 21.30 -12.81 9.12
CA MET A 7 21.06 -11.36 9.09
C MET A 7 20.72 -10.89 7.66
N ALA A 8 21.47 -11.34 6.65
CA ALA A 8 21.19 -11.01 5.25
C ALA A 8 19.81 -11.49 4.76
N LEU A 9 19.34 -12.65 5.24
CA LEU A 9 18.01 -13.17 4.89
C LEU A 9 16.88 -12.35 5.55
N LEU A 10 17.09 -11.93 6.80
CA LEU A 10 16.16 -11.03 7.49
C LEU A 10 16.14 -9.63 6.85
N ASP A 11 17.29 -9.14 6.37
CA ASP A 11 17.37 -7.85 5.69
C ASP A 11 16.75 -7.90 4.28
N ALA A 12 16.89 -9.02 3.56
CA ALA A 12 16.18 -9.24 2.31
C ALA A 12 14.65 -9.26 2.49
N GLN A 13 14.16 -9.87 3.58
CA GLN A 13 12.75 -9.82 3.95
C GLN A 13 12.29 -8.41 4.35
N ARG A 14 13.17 -7.60 4.95
CA ARG A 14 12.87 -6.22 5.34
C ARG A 14 12.85 -5.24 4.19
N SER A 15 13.65 -5.50 3.15
CA SER A 15 13.79 -4.58 2.03
C SER A 15 12.44 -4.32 1.33
N PRO A 16 12.14 -3.06 0.96
CA PRO A 16 10.94 -2.75 0.21
C PRO A 16 10.94 -3.53 -1.12
N PRO A 17 9.81 -4.17 -1.50
CA PRO A 17 9.73 -4.86 -2.78
C PRO A 17 10.08 -3.92 -3.94
N ALA A 18 10.81 -4.42 -4.94
CA ALA A 18 11.28 -3.59 -6.06
C ALA A 18 10.13 -2.89 -6.81
N TRP A 19 8.97 -3.54 -6.89
CA TRP A 19 7.76 -2.97 -7.51
C TRP A 19 7.18 -1.79 -6.73
N LEU A 20 7.40 -1.70 -5.41
CA LEU A 20 6.87 -0.61 -4.59
C LEU A 20 7.49 0.72 -4.98
N ARG A 21 8.81 0.75 -5.23
CA ARG A 21 9.49 1.96 -5.72
C ARG A 21 8.89 2.42 -7.04
N ARG A 22 8.65 1.49 -7.97
CA ARG A 22 8.03 1.78 -9.27
C ARG A 22 6.61 2.29 -9.12
N LEU A 23 5.82 1.71 -8.21
CA LEU A 23 4.47 2.18 -7.90
C LEU A 23 4.48 3.64 -7.40
N LEU A 24 5.42 3.99 -6.54
CA LEU A 24 5.57 5.34 -5.98
C LEU A 24 6.09 6.36 -7.01
N GLU A 25 6.98 5.94 -7.92
CA GLU A 25 7.49 6.77 -9.02
C GLU A 25 6.48 6.98 -10.15
N THR A 26 5.44 6.14 -10.23
CA THR A 26 4.46 6.20 -11.31
C THR A 26 3.53 7.41 -11.12
N THR A 27 3.68 8.42 -11.98
CA THR A 27 2.87 9.66 -11.94
C THR A 27 1.70 9.68 -12.91
N ASN A 28 1.67 8.77 -13.90
CA ASN A 28 0.69 8.75 -14.98
C ASN A 28 -0.60 7.96 -14.65
N PHE A 29 -0.93 7.81 -13.37
CA PHE A 29 -2.23 7.28 -12.98
C PHE A 29 -3.34 8.23 -13.43
N PHE A 30 -4.45 7.66 -13.91
CA PHE A 30 -5.62 8.34 -14.44
C PHE A 30 -5.41 9.07 -15.77
N GLU A 31 -4.25 8.90 -16.41
CA GLU A 31 -4.02 9.33 -17.79
C GLU A 31 -4.65 8.35 -18.81
N PRO A 32 -4.95 8.79 -20.03
CA PRO A 32 -5.41 7.91 -21.09
C PRO A 32 -4.37 6.85 -21.44
N CYS A 33 -4.80 5.60 -21.57
CA CYS A 33 -3.93 4.50 -21.97
C CYS A 33 -3.33 4.74 -23.38
N PRO A 34 -2.00 4.66 -23.56
CA PRO A 34 -1.36 4.88 -24.85
C PRO A 34 -1.73 3.81 -25.88
N ASP A 35 -1.96 2.57 -25.45
CA ASP A 35 -2.28 1.43 -26.31
C ASP A 35 -3.79 1.30 -26.59
N HIS A 36 -4.62 1.86 -25.70
CA HIS A 36 -6.08 1.75 -25.75
C HIS A 36 -6.76 3.12 -25.75
N ARG A 37 -6.27 4.05 -26.59
CA ARG A 37 -6.80 5.43 -26.66
C ARG A 37 -8.28 5.49 -27.04
N ASP A 38 -8.78 4.50 -27.78
CA ASP A 38 -10.19 4.47 -28.21
C ASP A 38 -11.15 4.16 -27.05
N ALA A 39 -10.69 3.39 -26.05
CA ALA A 39 -11.48 3.09 -24.84
C ALA A 39 -11.71 4.32 -23.95
N TRP A 40 -10.87 5.35 -24.06
CA TRP A 40 -11.09 6.64 -23.39
C TRP A 40 -12.33 7.35 -23.92
N ARG A 41 -12.59 7.23 -25.23
CA ARG A 41 -13.71 7.91 -25.89
C ARG A 41 -15.05 7.25 -25.59
N SER A 42 -15.07 5.93 -25.35
CA SER A 42 -16.29 5.19 -25.07
C SER A 42 -16.77 5.38 -23.63
N THR A 43 -15.86 5.42 -22.66
CA THR A 43 -16.21 5.60 -21.25
C THR A 43 -14.99 6.12 -20.50
N ARG A 44 -15.12 7.29 -19.85
CA ARG A 44 -14.01 7.94 -19.12
C ARG A 44 -13.28 6.98 -18.17
N SER A 45 -13.98 6.04 -17.54
CA SER A 45 -13.41 5.11 -16.57
C SER A 45 -12.66 3.92 -17.18
N ALA A 46 -12.96 3.51 -18.42
CA ALA A 46 -12.38 2.32 -19.05
C ALA A 46 -11.03 2.60 -19.72
N GLY A 47 -10.83 3.82 -20.23
CA GLY A 47 -9.57 4.25 -20.85
C GLY A 47 -8.53 4.84 -19.90
N CYS A 48 -8.91 5.15 -18.65
CA CYS A 48 -7.99 5.63 -17.62
C CYS A 48 -7.07 4.50 -17.16
N CYS A 49 -5.77 4.79 -17.05
CA CYS A 49 -4.84 3.90 -16.37
C CYS A 49 -4.97 4.01 -14.85
N ASN A 50 -5.69 3.09 -14.20
CA ASN A 50 -5.88 3.07 -12.74
C ASN A 50 -5.47 1.74 -12.09
N PHE A 51 -4.75 0.89 -12.82
CA PHE A 51 -4.22 -0.37 -12.31
C PHE A 51 -2.69 -0.37 -12.37
N PHE A 52 -2.07 -1.16 -11.49
CA PHE A 52 -0.62 -1.37 -11.47
C PHE A 52 -0.34 -2.85 -11.28
N CYS A 53 0.55 -3.43 -12.09
CA CYS A 53 0.95 -4.82 -11.96
C CYS A 53 2.25 -4.94 -11.16
N THR A 54 2.24 -5.71 -10.07
CA THR A 54 3.43 -5.88 -9.23
C THR A 54 4.47 -6.82 -9.86
N ASN A 55 4.05 -7.82 -10.63
CA ASN A 55 4.94 -8.72 -11.37
C ASN A 55 5.70 -8.00 -12.49
N CYS A 56 4.99 -7.18 -13.28
CA CYS A 56 5.60 -6.44 -14.39
C CYS A 56 6.35 -5.19 -13.91
N ALA A 57 5.92 -4.58 -12.80
CA ALA A 57 6.48 -3.34 -12.23
C ALA A 57 6.68 -2.22 -13.29
N GLY A 58 5.75 -2.14 -14.24
CA GLY A 58 5.80 -1.29 -15.42
C GLY A 58 4.92 -0.03 -15.30
N ARG A 59 4.39 0.43 -16.44
CA ARG A 59 3.48 1.59 -16.50
C ARG A 59 2.11 1.28 -15.87
N ALA A 60 1.36 2.34 -15.56
CA ALA A 60 -0.05 2.22 -15.19
C ALA A 60 -0.89 1.58 -16.32
N LEU A 61 -1.82 0.71 -15.94
CA LEU A 61 -2.63 -0.13 -16.82
C LEU A 61 -4.10 0.31 -16.77
N CYS A 62 -4.81 0.22 -17.90
CA CYS A 62 -6.26 0.36 -17.95
C CYS A 62 -6.95 -1.02 -17.86
N SER A 63 -8.29 -1.04 -17.81
CA SER A 63 -9.05 -2.28 -17.70
C SER A 63 -8.82 -3.25 -18.87
N ARG A 64 -8.49 -2.73 -20.06
CA ARG A 64 -8.20 -3.55 -21.26
C ARG A 64 -6.82 -4.21 -21.20
N CYS A 65 -5.84 -3.54 -20.60
CA CYS A 65 -4.49 -4.10 -20.43
C CYS A 65 -4.47 -5.32 -19.47
N LEU A 66 -5.51 -5.51 -18.65
CA LEU A 66 -5.58 -6.63 -17.71
C LEU A 66 -5.61 -8.00 -18.40
N GLY A 67 -6.09 -8.07 -19.65
CA GLY A 67 -6.08 -9.31 -20.44
C GLY A 67 -4.67 -9.88 -20.64
N ASP A 68 -3.69 -9.00 -20.89
CA ASP A 68 -2.27 -9.39 -21.07
C ASP A 68 -1.55 -9.69 -19.74
N HIS A 69 -2.24 -9.48 -18.61
CA HIS A 69 -1.71 -9.66 -17.26
C HIS A 69 -2.49 -10.73 -16.48
N ALA A 70 -3.06 -11.70 -17.21
CA ALA A 70 -3.77 -12.82 -16.60
C ALA A 70 -2.83 -13.61 -15.68
N GLY A 71 -3.23 -13.78 -14.42
CA GLY A 71 -2.43 -14.47 -13.40
C GLY A 71 -1.34 -13.62 -12.75
N HIS A 72 -1.27 -12.32 -13.04
CA HIS A 72 -0.42 -11.38 -12.30
C HIS A 72 -1.16 -10.71 -11.15
N GLU A 73 -0.41 -10.29 -10.14
CA GLU A 73 -0.91 -9.51 -9.02
C GLU A 73 -1.11 -8.04 -9.44
N ILE A 74 -2.36 -7.59 -9.38
CA ILE A 74 -2.78 -6.25 -9.81
C ILE A 74 -3.31 -5.45 -8.62
N ILE A 75 -2.79 -4.24 -8.46
CA ILE A 75 -3.26 -3.26 -7.48
C ILE A 75 -4.14 -2.23 -8.20
N GLN A 76 -5.33 -1.97 -7.66
CA GLN A 76 -6.19 -0.90 -8.15
C GLN A 76 -5.90 0.42 -7.42
N ILE A 77 -5.46 1.42 -8.19
CA ILE A 77 -5.19 2.77 -7.71
C ILE A 77 -6.48 3.60 -7.78
N ARG A 78 -6.78 4.28 -6.67
CA ARG A 78 -7.94 5.17 -6.54
C ARG A 78 -7.45 6.59 -6.28
N LYS A 79 -8.29 7.57 -6.62
CA LYS A 79 -7.98 8.99 -6.44
C LYS A 79 -8.94 9.60 -5.43
N SER A 80 -8.40 10.29 -4.42
CA SER A 80 -9.16 11.19 -3.57
C SER A 80 -8.55 12.58 -3.69
N SER A 81 -9.34 13.52 -4.20
CA SER A 81 -8.91 14.87 -4.59
C SER A 81 -7.71 14.82 -5.56
N SER A 82 -6.50 15.01 -5.04
CA SER A 82 -5.26 15.06 -5.84
C SER A 82 -4.25 13.98 -5.45
N HIS A 83 -4.65 13.01 -4.63
CA HIS A 83 -3.73 11.99 -4.12
C HIS A 83 -4.18 10.58 -4.49
N CYS A 84 -3.20 9.78 -4.89
CA CYS A 84 -3.38 8.36 -5.13
C CYS A 84 -3.46 7.61 -3.79
N LEU A 85 -4.45 6.74 -3.69
CA LEU A 85 -4.67 5.87 -2.55
C LEU A 85 -5.00 4.46 -3.02
N VAL A 86 -4.72 3.51 -2.16
CA VAL A 86 -5.02 2.09 -2.37
C VAL A 86 -5.69 1.56 -1.13
N ARG A 87 -6.64 0.64 -1.29
CA ARG A 87 -7.28 0.02 -0.13
C ARG A 87 -6.32 -0.95 0.55
N VAL A 88 -6.46 -1.08 1.85
CA VAL A 88 -5.63 -2.02 2.63
C VAL A 88 -5.89 -3.46 2.17
N GLU A 89 -7.14 -3.80 1.83
CA GLU A 89 -7.53 -5.12 1.30
C GLU A 89 -6.74 -5.53 0.05
N ASP A 90 -6.36 -4.57 -0.80
CA ASP A 90 -5.63 -4.83 -2.04
C ASP A 90 -4.10 -4.92 -1.81
N LEU A 91 -3.62 -4.58 -0.62
CA LEU A 91 -2.18 -4.48 -0.30
C LEU A 91 -1.72 -5.40 0.83
N GLU A 92 -2.61 -5.78 1.74
CA GLU A 92 -2.23 -6.50 2.97
C GLU A 92 -1.55 -7.85 2.71
N HIS A 93 -1.84 -8.49 1.58
CA HIS A 93 -1.19 -9.74 1.16
C HIS A 93 0.13 -9.52 0.42
N LEU A 94 0.39 -8.29 -0.07
CA LEU A 94 1.57 -7.93 -0.84
C LEU A 94 2.62 -7.20 -0.02
N LEU A 95 2.19 -6.40 0.96
CA LEU A 95 3.07 -5.63 1.82
C LEU A 95 2.49 -5.41 3.21
N ASN A 96 3.39 -5.30 4.18
CA ASN A 96 3.04 -4.86 5.51
C ASN A 96 2.81 -3.34 5.53
N VAL A 97 1.55 -2.95 5.72
CA VAL A 97 1.10 -1.55 5.85
C VAL A 97 1.05 -1.06 7.30
N SER A 98 1.49 -1.85 8.29
CA SER A 98 1.58 -1.43 9.69
C SER A 98 2.47 -0.20 9.83
N GLN A 99 2.20 0.60 10.87
CA GLN A 99 2.85 1.89 11.17
C GLN A 99 2.59 2.99 10.12
N VAL A 100 1.85 2.71 9.04
CA VAL A 100 1.36 3.71 8.09
C VAL A 100 -0.06 4.09 8.47
N GLN A 101 -0.32 5.39 8.53
CA GLN A 101 -1.64 5.90 8.83
C GLN A 101 -2.67 5.47 7.78
N THR A 102 -3.68 4.72 8.24
CA THR A 102 -4.84 4.34 7.44
C THR A 102 -5.96 5.38 7.56
N TYR A 103 -6.71 5.57 6.49
CA TYR A 103 -7.88 6.42 6.43
C TYR A 103 -9.09 5.60 5.97
N VAL A 104 -10.27 5.92 6.48
CA VAL A 104 -11.52 5.30 6.00
C VAL A 104 -12.02 6.09 4.79
N VAL A 105 -12.02 5.46 3.61
CA VAL A 105 -12.52 6.04 2.36
C VAL A 105 -13.66 5.16 1.84
N ASN A 106 -14.86 5.73 1.74
CA ASN A 106 -16.09 5.00 1.37
C ASN A 106 -16.32 3.76 2.24
N GLY A 107 -16.13 3.89 3.56
CA GLY A 107 -16.33 2.81 4.53
C GLY A 107 -15.23 1.74 4.57
N LYS A 108 -14.20 1.83 3.72
CA LYS A 108 -13.10 0.87 3.69
C LYS A 108 -11.75 1.50 4.07
N PRO A 109 -10.87 0.77 4.76
CA PRO A 109 -9.53 1.26 5.11
C PRO A 109 -8.67 1.39 3.85
N ALA A 110 -7.97 2.52 3.74
CA ALA A 110 -7.08 2.85 2.63
C ALA A 110 -5.84 3.61 3.10
N VAL A 111 -4.76 3.45 2.36
CA VAL A 111 -3.48 4.13 2.58
C VAL A 111 -3.13 5.01 1.38
N PHE A 112 -2.44 6.10 1.63
CA PHE A 112 -1.96 6.99 0.57
C PHE A 112 -0.61 6.52 0.06
N LEU A 113 -0.43 6.56 -1.26
CA LEU A 113 0.83 6.19 -1.91
C LEU A 113 1.91 7.22 -1.61
N ASP A 114 1.65 8.49 -1.91
CA ASP A 114 2.65 9.55 -1.88
C ASP A 114 2.40 10.57 -0.76
N LYS A 115 3.45 11.34 -0.44
CA LYS A 115 3.44 12.48 0.47
C LYS A 115 2.34 13.45 0.02
N ARG A 116 1.48 13.86 0.96
CA ARG A 116 0.57 14.99 0.70
C ARG A 116 1.30 16.29 0.99
N THR A 117 1.36 17.19 0.02
CA THR A 117 1.90 18.56 0.16
C THR A 117 1.04 19.50 1.00
N ILE A 118 0.15 18.97 1.85
CA ILE A 118 -0.74 19.82 2.65
C ILE A 118 -0.01 20.22 3.93
N SER A 119 0.53 21.43 3.87
CA SER A 119 0.95 22.29 4.98
C SER A 119 -0.05 22.23 6.14
N CYS A 120 0.14 21.28 7.04
CA CYS A 120 -0.45 21.33 8.36
C CYS A 120 0.69 21.10 9.35
N LYS A 121 1.20 22.21 9.90
CA LYS A 121 2.06 22.18 11.08
C LYS A 121 1.34 21.35 12.13
N ALA A 122 1.95 20.27 12.58
CA ALA A 122 1.38 19.41 13.61
C ALA A 122 1.00 20.26 14.83
N LYS A 123 -0.23 20.09 15.33
CA LYS A 123 -0.67 20.73 16.58
C LYS A 123 0.23 20.23 17.74
N PRO A 124 0.47 21.06 18.78
CA PRO A 124 1.22 20.62 19.96
C PRO A 124 0.59 19.35 20.55
N GLY A 125 1.40 18.32 20.82
CA GLY A 125 0.95 17.03 21.38
C GLY A 125 0.58 15.95 20.36
N MET A 126 0.64 16.23 19.05
CA MET A 126 0.39 15.21 18.02
C MET A 126 1.69 14.49 17.62
N THR A 127 1.63 13.15 17.47
CA THR A 127 2.73 12.38 16.86
C THR A 127 2.96 12.85 15.43
N LYS A 128 4.23 12.90 15.03
CA LYS A 128 4.65 13.43 13.73
C LYS A 128 5.19 12.29 12.89
N CYS A 129 4.89 12.34 11.60
CA CYS A 129 5.52 11.50 10.60
C CYS A 129 7.03 11.73 10.66
N GLU A 130 7.80 10.65 10.80
CA GLU A 130 9.25 10.74 10.95
C GLU A 130 9.94 11.36 9.74
N GLU A 131 9.35 11.19 8.56
CA GLU A 131 9.93 11.60 7.29
C GLU A 131 9.50 13.01 6.86
N CYS A 132 8.21 13.36 6.99
CA CYS A 132 7.70 14.65 6.50
C CYS A 132 7.24 15.61 7.60
N GLY A 133 7.34 15.21 8.88
CA GLY A 133 6.96 16.03 10.03
C GLY A 133 5.45 16.30 10.18
N ARG A 134 4.60 15.68 9.36
CA ARG A 134 3.13 15.84 9.38
C ARG A 134 2.53 15.23 10.63
N GLY A 135 1.55 15.89 11.24
CA GLY A 135 0.79 15.32 12.36
C GLY A 135 0.00 14.07 11.94
N LEU A 136 0.20 12.97 12.66
CA LEU A 136 -0.51 11.69 12.53
C LEU A 136 -1.73 11.69 13.46
N HIS A 137 -2.72 10.82 13.23
CA HIS A 137 -3.92 10.80 14.08
C HIS A 137 -3.75 9.98 15.37
N ASP A 138 -2.78 9.07 15.40
CA ASP A 138 -2.56 8.12 16.48
C ASP A 138 -1.05 8.00 16.75
N ALA A 139 -0.69 7.73 18.00
CA ALA A 139 0.68 7.48 18.41
C ALA A 139 1.24 6.14 17.93
N GLY A 140 0.37 5.20 17.53
CA GLY A 140 0.78 3.93 16.92
C GLY A 140 1.29 4.03 15.47
N TYR A 141 1.13 5.18 14.81
CA TYR A 141 1.64 5.40 13.46
C TYR A 141 2.96 6.16 13.48
N LEU A 142 3.85 5.80 12.55
CA LEU A 142 5.15 6.47 12.34
C LEU A 142 5.19 7.22 10.99
N PHE A 143 4.37 6.79 10.02
CA PHE A 143 4.38 7.32 8.66
C PHE A 143 2.99 7.74 8.20
N CYS A 144 2.90 8.80 7.40
CA CYS A 144 1.63 9.26 6.86
C CYS A 144 1.24 8.65 5.50
N SER A 145 2.18 7.99 4.82
CA SER A 145 2.03 7.42 3.47
C SER A 145 3.03 6.28 3.23
N LEU A 146 2.78 5.44 2.23
CA LEU A 146 3.70 4.38 1.83
C LEU A 146 5.05 4.93 1.35
N GLY A 147 5.04 6.05 0.63
CA GLY A 147 6.26 6.74 0.21
C GLY A 147 7.11 7.19 1.40
N CYS A 148 6.50 7.77 2.44
CA CYS A 148 7.23 8.10 3.67
C CYS A 148 7.85 6.89 4.35
N LYS A 149 7.14 5.76 4.39
CA LYS A 149 7.67 4.52 4.97
C LYS A 149 8.83 3.96 4.14
N ALA A 150 8.71 3.99 2.80
CA ALA A 150 9.76 3.54 1.90
C ALA A 150 11.04 4.36 2.04
N THR A 151 10.94 5.70 2.03
CA THR A 151 12.09 6.60 2.26
C THR A 151 12.69 6.41 3.66
N GLY A 152 11.85 6.28 4.69
CA GLY A 152 12.32 6.09 6.06
C GLY A 152 13.14 4.82 6.28
N ILE A 153 12.81 3.72 5.58
CA ILE A 153 13.60 2.48 5.61
C ILE A 153 14.95 2.66 4.90
N GLU A 154 14.96 3.33 3.74
CA GLU A 154 16.19 3.57 2.96
C GLU A 154 17.18 4.48 3.72
N ASP A 155 16.68 5.50 4.41
CA ASP A 155 17.52 6.52 5.06
C ASP A 155 17.95 6.18 6.50
N ARG A 156 17.15 5.42 7.26
CA ARG A 156 17.37 5.27 8.72
C ARG A 156 17.83 3.87 9.17
N LEU A 157 17.77 2.85 8.31
CA LEU A 157 18.08 1.46 8.68
C LEU A 157 17.40 1.01 9.99
N ASP A 158 16.20 1.53 10.31
CA ASP A 158 15.49 1.13 11.53
C ASP A 158 14.91 -0.27 11.33
N PHE A 159 15.50 -1.24 12.04
CA PHE A 159 15.14 -2.65 11.96
C PHE A 159 13.71 -2.97 12.44
N ASN A 160 13.01 -2.00 13.05
CA ASN A 160 11.64 -2.13 13.52
C ASN A 160 10.59 -1.80 12.44
N VAL A 161 11.00 -1.26 11.29
CA VAL A 161 10.10 -0.90 10.18
C VAL A 161 10.37 -1.83 9.00
N SER A 162 9.34 -2.54 8.54
CA SER A 162 9.46 -3.54 7.47
C SER A 162 8.23 -3.56 6.56
N PHE A 163 8.44 -3.94 5.30
CA PHE A 163 7.38 -4.29 4.35
C PHE A 163 7.08 -5.79 4.30
N ALA A 164 7.81 -6.62 5.03
CA ALA A 164 7.58 -8.06 5.13
C ALA A 164 6.16 -8.34 5.65
N VAL A 165 5.35 -9.01 4.84
CA VAL A 165 4.05 -9.54 5.28
C VAL A 165 4.34 -10.58 6.37
N ASN A 166 3.91 -10.31 7.60
CA ASN A 166 3.96 -11.33 8.64
C ASN A 166 2.97 -12.42 8.23
N PRO A 167 3.37 -13.70 8.18
CA PRO A 167 2.39 -14.76 8.04
C PRO A 167 1.40 -14.59 9.19
N ARG A 168 0.12 -14.38 8.86
CA ARG A 168 -0.95 -14.34 9.86
C ARG A 168 -0.78 -15.60 10.69
N SER A 169 -0.56 -15.45 12.00
CA SER A 169 -0.74 -16.57 12.91
C SER A 169 -2.18 -17.02 12.76
N GLU A 170 -2.39 -18.16 12.10
CA GLU A 170 -3.64 -18.90 12.22
C GLU A 170 -3.78 -19.31 13.68
N SER A 171 -4.37 -18.44 14.49
CA SER A 171 -4.74 -18.74 15.86
C SER A 171 -6.12 -18.19 16.13
N GLU A 172 -7.05 -19.15 16.22
CA GLU A 172 -8.28 -19.15 17.03
C GLU A 172 -9.52 -18.49 16.43
N SER A 173 -10.27 -19.31 15.68
CA SER A 173 -11.71 -19.48 15.95
C SER A 173 -12.23 -20.80 15.34
N THR A 174 -11.82 -21.94 15.90
CA THR A 174 -12.64 -23.16 15.86
C THR A 174 -13.29 -23.32 17.22
N SER A 175 -14.48 -22.75 17.36
CA SER A 175 -15.43 -23.17 18.37
C SER A 175 -16.68 -23.56 17.61
N ASP A 176 -16.70 -24.83 17.21
CA ASP A 176 -17.87 -25.50 16.66
C ASP A 176 -19.00 -25.48 17.69
N ASN A 177 -20.21 -25.31 17.17
CA ASN A 177 -21.49 -25.30 17.87
C ASN A 177 -21.94 -26.71 18.31
N GLU A 178 -23.06 -26.70 19.06
CA GLU A 178 -23.99 -27.79 19.44
C GLU A 178 -23.75 -28.31 20.89
N ASP A 179 -24.73 -28.40 21.78
CA ASP A 179 -26.15 -28.69 21.62
C ASP A 179 -27.02 -28.19 22.82
N SER A 180 -28.29 -27.96 22.51
CA SER A 180 -29.53 -27.89 23.29
C SER A 180 -29.49 -28.57 24.67
N SER A 181 -30.13 -28.02 25.71
CA SER A 181 -31.55 -28.31 25.98
C SER A 181 -32.11 -27.33 27.00
N GLN A 182 -33.23 -26.70 26.65
CA GLN A 182 -34.12 -26.00 27.58
C GLN A 182 -34.76 -27.00 28.55
N SER A 183 -34.90 -26.60 29.81
CA SER A 183 -35.82 -27.18 30.80
C SER A 183 -36.55 -26.04 31.48
#